data_AF-A0A7C3Y9G1-F1
#
_entry.id   AF-A0A7C3Y9G1-F1
#
_cell.length_a   1.000
_cell.length_b   1.000
_cell.length_c   1.000
_cell.angle_alpha   90.00
_cell.angle_beta   90.00
_cell.angle_gamma   90.00
#
_symmetry.space_group_name_H-M   'P 1'
#
loop_
_entity.id
_entity.type
_entity.pdbx_description
1 polymer ?
#
loop_
_entity_poly.entity_id
_entity_poly.type
_entity_poly.pdbx_seq_one_letter_code
_entity_poly.pdbx_strand_id
1 'polypeptide(L)' 'MLETLTLESPAFYENVSKTVAEKAVETASELNISSWDGYLMELARELKISKIYSVDEELKDKIKNVQVVNPTPK' A
#
# COMPACT_ATOMS: atom_id res chain seq x y z
N MET A 1 2.57 -20.03 23.03
CA MET A 1 2.81 -19.19 21.84
C MET A 1 1.62 -19.41 20.92
N LEU A 2 0.86 -18.37 20.57
CA LEU A 2 -0.27 -18.50 19.65
C LEU A 2 0.31 -18.50 18.23
N GLU A 3 0.26 -19.63 17.54
CA GLU A 3 0.53 -19.69 16.10
C GLU A 3 -0.78 -19.38 15.37
N THR A 4 -0.83 -18.24 14.69
CA THR A 4 -1.86 -17.97 13.70
C THR A 4 -1.68 -18.91 12.51
N LEU A 5 -2.79 -19.36 11.91
CA LEU A 5 -2.80 -20.24 10.74
C LEU A 5 -1.85 -19.69 9.66
N THR A 6 -0.76 -20.40 9.39
CA THR A 6 0.18 -20.08 8.32
C THR A 6 -0.23 -20.84 7.06
N LEU A 7 -0.50 -20.09 5.98
CA LEU A 7 -0.84 -20.66 4.68
C LEU A 7 0.29 -20.36 3.71
N GLU A 8 1.06 -21.38 3.31
CA GLU A 8 2.08 -21.27 2.27
C GLU A 8 1.41 -21.26 0.88
N SER A 9 0.66 -20.20 0.59
CA SER A 9 0.06 -19.97 -0.72
C SER A 9 0.76 -18.80 -1.40
N PRO A 10 1.18 -18.92 -2.67
CA PRO A 10 1.71 -17.80 -3.44
C PRO A 10 0.66 -16.69 -3.67
N ALA A 11 -0.62 -16.95 -3.37
CA ALA A 11 -1.69 -15.95 -3.38
C ALA A 11 -1.75 -15.12 -2.10
N PHE A 12 -1.08 -15.54 -1.03
CA PHE A 12 -0.96 -14.80 0.22
C PHE A 12 0.42 -14.15 0.27
N TYR A 13 0.43 -12.81 0.32
CA TYR A 13 1.65 -12.07 0.60
C TYR A 13 2.10 -12.34 2.04
N GLU A 14 3.41 -12.40 2.24
CA GLU A 14 4.03 -12.56 3.55
C GLU A 14 3.54 -11.48 4.53
N ASN A 15 3.66 -11.77 5.84
CA ASN A 15 3.32 -10.82 6.88
C ASN A 15 4.08 -9.50 6.66
N VAL A 16 3.32 -8.43 6.47
CA VAL A 16 3.89 -7.08 6.40
C VAL A 16 4.49 -6.74 7.76
N SER A 17 5.73 -6.22 7.76
CA SER A 17 6.41 -5.89 9.00
C SER A 17 5.62 -4.83 9.77
N LYS A 18 5.64 -4.93 11.11
CA LYS A 18 5.02 -3.93 11.99
C LYS A 18 5.48 -2.50 11.65
N THR A 19 6.75 -2.36 11.29
CA THR A 19 7.35 -1.07 10.91
C THR A 19 6.73 -0.48 9.65
N VAL A 20 6.39 -1.30 8.66
CA VAL A 20 5.69 -0.81 7.45
C VAL A 20 4.28 -0.34 7.81
N ALA A 21 3.57 -1.07 8.68
CA ALA A 21 2.25 -0.65 9.14
C ALA A 21 2.28 0.65 9.96
N GLU A 22 3.29 0.85 10.81
CA GLU A 22 3.47 2.10 11.56
C GLU A 22 3.77 3.29 10.63
N LYS A 23 4.70 3.11 9.68
CA LYS A 23 5.02 4.13 8.66
C LYS A 23 3.81 4.47 7.79
N ALA A 24 2.98 3.50 7.46
CA ALA A 24 1.77 3.72 6.68
C ALA A 24 0.81 4.70 7.38
N VAL A 25 0.64 4.55 8.69
CA VAL A 25 -0.22 5.44 9.50
C VAL A 25 0.38 6.84 9.60
N GLU A 26 1.69 6.93 9.81
CA GLU A 26 2.42 8.22 9.82
C GLU A 26 2.28 8.93 8.47
N THR A 27 2.57 8.23 7.37
CA THR A 27 2.46 8.72 6.00
C THR A 27 1.03 9.18 5.66
N ALA A 28 0.02 8.43 6.12
CA ALA A 28 -1.38 8.81 5.92
C ALA A 28 -1.71 10.15 6.60
N SER A 29 -1.19 10.34 7.82
CA SER A 29 -1.34 11.59 8.55
C SER A 29 -0.58 12.75 7.90
N GLU A 30 0.66 12.53 7.45
CA GLU A 30 1.50 13.57 6.84
C GLU A 30 0.93 14.09 5.52
N LEU A 31 0.39 13.18 4.69
CA LEU A 31 -0.13 13.50 3.36
C LEU A 31 -1.63 13.80 3.37
N ASN A 32 -2.29 13.73 4.54
CA ASN A 32 -3.72 13.89 4.70
C ASN A 32 -4.53 13.00 3.71
N ILE A 33 -4.14 11.72 3.66
CA ILE A 33 -4.77 10.67 2.84
C ILE A 33 -5.43 9.64 3.74
N SER A 34 -6.21 8.73 3.13
CA SER A 34 -6.81 7.65 3.89
C SER A 34 -5.72 6.70 4.42
N SER A 35 -6.01 6.00 5.52
CA SER A 35 -5.08 5.04 6.11
C SER A 35 -4.70 3.91 5.15
N TRP A 36 -5.62 3.50 4.27
CA TRP A 36 -5.38 2.45 3.29
C TRP A 36 -4.55 2.93 2.09
N ASP A 37 -4.67 4.21 1.70
CA ASP A 37 -3.77 4.81 0.70
C ASP A 37 -2.34 4.91 1.22
N GLY A 38 -2.15 5.35 2.47
CA GLY A 38 -0.84 5.39 3.13
C GLY A 38 -0.23 3.99 3.26
N TYR A 39 -1.05 2.98 3.53
CA TYR A 39 -0.62 1.58 3.55
C TYR A 39 -0.15 1.07 2.19
N LEU A 40 -0.94 1.31 1.14
CA LEU A 40 -0.55 0.93 -0.22
C LEU A 40 0.74 1.61 -0.66
N MET A 41 0.96 2.86 -0.26
CA MET A 41 2.20 3.57 -0.54
C MET A 41 3.42 2.93 0.11
N GLU A 42 3.39 2.75 1.43
CA GLU A 42 4.55 2.23 2.16
C GLU A 42 4.82 0.78 1.80
N LEU A 43 3.77 0.02 1.49
CA LEU A 43 3.90 -1.33 0.93
C LEU A 43 4.57 -1.30 -0.45
N ALA A 44 4.14 -0.42 -1.36
CA ALA A 44 4.77 -0.29 -2.67
C ALA A 44 6.23 0.15 -2.56
N ARG A 45 6.56 1.03 -1.60
CA ARG A 45 7.94 1.44 -1.31
C ARG A 45 8.80 0.26 -0.83
N GLU A 46 8.29 -0.52 0.13
CA GLU A 46 9.00 -1.68 0.67
C GLU A 46 9.25 -2.75 -0.40
N LEU A 47 8.24 -3.01 -1.24
CA LEU A 47 8.33 -3.97 -2.34
C LEU A 47 9.03 -3.42 -3.59
N LYS A 48 9.51 -2.17 -3.56
CA LYS A 48 10.14 -1.47 -4.70
C LYS A 48 9.26 -1.45 -5.96
N ILE A 49 7.95 -1.36 -5.77
CA ILE A 49 6.95 -1.26 -6.82
C ILE A 49 6.78 0.23 -7.20
N SER A 50 7.02 0.55 -8.46
CA SER A 50 6.92 1.92 -8.98
C SER A 50 5.56 2.29 -9.55
N LYS A 51 4.63 1.33 -9.64
CA LYS A 51 3.31 1.51 -10.24
C LYS A 51 2.21 0.84 -9.42
N ILE A 52 1.18 1.60 -9.07
CA ILE A 52 -0.05 1.14 -8.42
C ILE A 52 -1.21 1.32 -9.40
N TYR A 53 -2.07 0.31 -9.51
CA TYR A 53 -3.32 0.44 -10.25
C TYR A 53 -4.45 0.74 -9.27
N SER A 54 -5.14 1.86 -9.46
CA SER A 54 -6.26 2.26 -8.61
C SER A 54 -7.29 3.01 -9.44
N VAL A 55 -8.57 2.76 -9.16
CA VAL A 55 -9.69 3.52 -9.75
C VAL A 55 -9.89 4.88 -9.07
N ASP A 56 -9.25 5.10 -7.92
CA ASP A 56 -9.31 6.34 -7.18
C ASP A 56 -8.38 7.38 -7.82
N GLU A 57 -8.98 8.40 -8.45
CA GLU A 57 -8.24 9.50 -9.06
C GLU A 57 -7.63 10.45 -8.02
N GLU A 58 -8.17 10.54 -6.80
CA GLU A 58 -7.57 11.39 -5.75
C GLU A 58 -6.20 10.88 -5.33
N LEU A 59 -6.03 9.56 -5.37
CA LEU A 59 -4.77 8.90 -5.04
C LEU A 59 -3.66 9.33 -5.99
N LYS A 60 -4.00 9.53 -7.26
CA LYS A 60 -3.06 9.94 -8.30
C LYS A 60 -2.52 11.35 -8.07
N ASP A 61 -3.32 12.26 -7.52
CA ASP A 61 -2.91 13.65 -7.29
C ASP A 61 -2.08 13.81 -6.02
N LYS A 62 -2.30 12.95 -5.02
CA LYS A 62 -1.63 13.03 -3.72
C LYS A 62 -0.30 12.26 -3.69
N ILE A 63 -0.12 11.27 -4.55
CA ILE A 63 1.09 10.44 -4.62
C ILE A 63 2.03 10.89 -5.74
N LYS A 64 3.21 11.42 -5.38
CA LYS A 64 4.23 11.85 -6.35
C LYS A 64 5.32 10.82 -6.64
N ASN A 65 5.53 9.86 -5.72
CA ASN A 65 6.68 8.95 -5.77
C ASN A 65 6.37 7.60 -6.45
N VAL A 66 5.10 7.30 -6.68
CA VAL A 66 4.63 6.06 -7.29
C VAL A 66 3.62 6.41 -8.37
N GLN A 67 3.73 5.77 -9.54
CA GLN A 67 2.81 6.03 -10.64
C GLN A 67 1.45 5.37 -10.35
N VAL A 68 0.40 6.17 -10.16
CA VAL A 68 -0.97 5.66 -10.03
C VAL A 68 -1.64 5.65 -11.40
N VAL A 69 -2.13 4.48 -11.83
CA VAL A 69 -2.79 4.29 -13.13
C VAL A 69 -4.21 3.78 -12.90
N ASN A 70 -5.21 4.48 -13.44
CA ASN A 70 -6.57 3.96 -13.51
C ASN A 70 -6.65 2.87 -14.59
N PRO A 71 -6.97 1.61 -14.22
CA PRO A 71 -7.08 0.52 -15.20
C PRO A 71 -8.36 0.59 -16.03
N THR A 72 -9.32 1.44 -15.65
CA THR A 72 -10.62 1.53 -16.32
C THR A 72 -10.48 2.34 -17.62
N PRO A 73 -10.96 1.82 -18.76
CA PRO A 73 -10.98 2.58 -20.02
C PRO A 73 -11.83 3.85 -19.87
N LYS A 74 -11.42 4.93 -20.54
CA LYS A 74 -12.23 6.14 -20.71
C LYS A 74 -13.23 5.98 -21.84
#